data_AF-A0A0N4YDF6-F1
#
_entry.id   AF-A0A0N4YDF6-F1
#
_cell.length_a   1.000
_cell.length_b   1.000
_cell.length_c   1.000
_cell.angle_alpha   90.00
_cell.angle_beta   90.00
_cell.angle_gamma   90.00
#
_symmetry.space_group_name_H-M   'P 1'
#
loop_
_entity.id
_entity.type
_entity.pdbx_description
1 polymer ?
#
loop_
_entity_poly.entity_id
_entity_poly.type
_entity_poly.pdbx_seq_one_letter_code
_entity_poly.pdbx_strand_id
1 'polypeptide(L)'
;MPEGRSTPGSGHDGKKSGDDCWKNEPISVLASCVPCSDFEIRAIKAKHCVPTGFFDRVNCTQSGQVLLRPCRRDSDSRTSSFHLFAFVNFVLFPASYFFSQKRLAEMNRLAYSRVAQFFDSP
;
A
#
# COMPACT_ATOMS: atom_id res chain seq x y z
N MET A 1 -9.32 -32.63 32.40
CA MET A 1 -8.98 -32.92 30.99
C MET A 1 -10.05 -32.27 30.12
N PRO A 2 -9.71 -31.68 28.96
CA PRO A 2 -9.04 -30.38 28.77
C PRO A 2 -9.85 -29.51 27.76
N GLU A 3 -9.58 -28.22 27.52
CA GLU A 3 -8.62 -27.59 26.58
C GLU A 3 -8.82 -26.05 26.78
N GLY A 4 -7.84 -25.15 26.83
CA GLY A 4 -6.51 -25.15 26.25
C GLY A 4 -6.41 -24.06 25.19
N ARG A 5 -5.98 -22.83 25.52
CA ARG A 5 -5.19 -22.01 24.59
C ARG A 5 -4.28 -20.98 25.29
N SER A 6 -3.08 -21.48 25.59
CA SER A 6 -1.76 -20.92 25.25
C SER A 6 -1.59 -19.39 25.17
N THR A 7 -0.76 -18.89 26.09
CA THR A 7 -0.01 -17.62 26.11
C THR A 7 1.02 -17.54 24.94
N PRO A 8 1.67 -16.39 24.65
CA PRO A 8 2.75 -15.84 25.49
C PRO A 8 2.65 -14.33 25.74
N GLY A 9 2.96 -13.92 26.97
CA GLY A 9 3.42 -12.57 27.23
C GLY A 9 4.76 -12.31 26.55
N SER A 10 5.02 -11.06 26.16
CA SER A 10 6.39 -10.58 25.97
C SER A 10 6.43 -9.06 26.03
N GLY A 11 6.97 -8.58 27.14
CA GLY A 11 7.94 -7.50 27.12
C GLY A 11 7.37 -6.12 26.84
N HIS A 12 6.68 -5.57 27.83
CA HIS A 12 6.73 -4.13 28.09
C HIS A 12 8.13 -3.77 28.64
N ASP A 13 9.19 -4.12 27.92
CA ASP A 13 10.53 -3.63 28.19
C ASP A 13 10.64 -2.25 27.54
N GLY A 14 10.17 -1.26 28.28
CA GLY A 14 10.76 0.07 28.23
C GLY A 14 12.21 -0.02 28.67
N LYS A 15 13.08 -0.65 27.86
CA LYS A 15 14.52 -0.54 28.04
C LYS A 15 14.89 0.89 27.67
N LYS A 16 15.43 1.56 28.69
CA LYS A 16 16.04 2.89 28.67
C LYS A 16 16.64 3.20 27.30
N SER A 17 16.56 4.47 26.87
CA SER A 17 17.32 4.99 25.73
C SER A 17 18.83 4.95 26.04
N GLY A 18 19.37 3.74 26.20
CA GLY A 18 20.78 3.45 26.08
C GLY A 18 21.06 3.51 24.61
N ASP A 19 21.85 4.52 24.23
CA ASP A 19 22.52 4.73 22.96
C ASP A 19 21.87 4.05 21.77
N ASP A 20 21.18 4.83 20.94
CA ASP A 20 20.66 4.48 19.63
C ASP A 20 21.66 3.59 18.84
N CYS A 21 21.64 2.28 19.06
CA CYS A 21 22.70 1.38 18.59
C CYS A 21 22.72 1.33 17.07
N TRP A 22 21.58 1.59 16.43
CA TRP A 22 21.46 1.78 14.98
C TRP A 22 22.30 2.92 14.40
N LYS A 23 22.93 3.77 15.22
CA LYS A 23 23.90 4.78 14.79
C LYS A 23 25.34 4.26 14.77
N ASN A 24 25.66 3.26 15.59
CA ASN A 24 27.03 2.85 15.88
C ASN A 24 27.34 1.41 15.42
N GLU A 25 26.33 0.59 15.18
CA GLU A 25 26.51 -0.81 14.76
C GLU A 25 25.57 -1.19 13.59
N PRO A 26 25.97 -2.21 12.80
CA PRO A 26 25.10 -2.77 11.77
C PRO A 26 23.84 -3.37 12.39
N ILE A 27 22.69 -2.98 11.82
CA ILE A 27 21.38 -3.42 12.25
C ILE A 27 20.74 -4.37 11.25
N SER A 28 19.99 -5.32 11.77
CA SER A 28 19.03 -6.11 11.00
C SER A 28 17.63 -5.56 11.25
N VAL A 29 16.89 -5.24 10.20
CA VAL A 29 15.51 -4.75 10.31
C VAL A 29 14.58 -5.95 10.44
N LEU A 30 13.98 -6.13 11.61
CA LEU A 30 13.05 -7.25 11.88
C LEU A 30 11.65 -6.91 11.39
N ALA A 31 11.21 -5.68 11.58
CA ALA A 31 9.94 -5.20 11.06
C ALA A 31 10.08 -3.75 10.62
N SER A 32 9.68 -3.47 9.38
CA SER A 32 9.79 -2.14 8.80
C SER A 32 8.43 -1.42 8.81
N CYS A 33 8.43 -0.22 9.40
CA CYS A 33 7.41 0.81 9.31
C CYS A 33 5.99 0.33 9.67
N VAL A 34 5.90 -0.31 10.84
CA VAL A 34 4.68 -0.84 11.44
C VAL A 34 3.91 0.28 12.14
N PRO A 35 2.57 0.36 12.03
CA PRO A 35 1.78 1.34 12.77
C PRO A 35 1.90 1.11 14.28
N CYS A 36 2.06 2.18 15.04
CA CYS A 36 1.95 2.14 16.49
C CYS A 36 0.51 1.88 16.93
N SER A 37 0.33 1.23 18.08
CA SER A 37 -1.00 1.06 18.68
C SER A 37 -1.57 2.42 19.14
N ASP A 38 -2.89 2.59 19.07
CA ASP A 38 -3.59 3.78 19.60
C ASP A 38 -3.22 4.06 21.07
N PHE A 39 -2.97 3.00 21.85
CA PHE A 39 -2.53 3.12 23.23
C PHE A 39 -1.11 3.70 23.35
N GLU A 40 -0.17 3.27 22.51
CA GLU A 40 1.22 3.77 22.52
C GLU A 40 1.29 5.25 22.12
N ILE A 41 0.41 5.67 21.22
CA ILE A 41 0.28 7.05 20.75
C ILE A 41 -0.37 7.92 21.83
N ARG A 42 -1.51 7.49 22.39
CA ARG A 42 -2.35 8.33 23.25
C ARG A 42 -1.97 8.26 24.73
N ALA A 43 -1.69 7.06 25.24
CA ALA A 43 -1.45 6.83 26.67
C ALA A 43 0.03 6.92 27.04
N ILE A 44 0.91 6.26 26.28
CA ILE A 44 2.35 6.22 26.58
C ILE A 44 3.11 7.39 25.93
N LYS A 45 2.57 7.96 24.84
CA LYS A 45 3.24 8.96 23.99
C LYS A 45 4.67 8.52 23.66
N ALA A 46 4.81 7.28 23.22
CA ALA A 46 6.12 6.68 23.00
C ALA A 46 6.95 7.52 22.01
N LYS A 47 8.19 7.86 22.37
CA LYS A 47 9.04 8.81 21.60
C LYS A 47 9.22 8.42 20.13
N HIS A 48 9.22 7.12 19.82
CA HIS A 48 9.31 6.60 18.45
C HIS A 48 7.99 6.69 17.66
N CYS A 49 6.84 6.87 18.34
CA CYS A 49 5.52 6.94 17.73
C CYS A 49 4.97 8.37 17.60
N VAL A 50 5.37 9.30 18.47
CA VAL A 50 4.89 10.69 18.45
C VAL A 50 5.08 11.43 17.11
N PRO A 51 6.21 11.28 16.37
CA PRO A 51 6.43 12.11 15.17
C PRO A 51 5.65 11.63 13.93
N THR A 52 5.44 10.31 13.78
CA THR A 52 4.86 9.74 12.54
C THR A 52 3.74 8.74 12.78
N GLY A 53 3.62 8.18 13.99
CA GLY A 53 2.73 7.06 14.29
C GLY A 53 3.22 5.71 13.75
N PHE A 54 4.44 5.63 13.22
CA PHE A 54 5.05 4.40 12.68
C PHE A 54 6.46 4.18 13.22
N PHE A 55 6.83 2.91 13.39
CA PHE A 55 8.13 2.52 13.93
C PHE A 55 8.74 1.33 13.18
N ASP A 56 10.07 1.26 13.17
CA ASP A 56 10.81 0.05 12.80
C ASP A 56 11.27 -0.70 14.06
N ARG A 57 11.22 -2.02 14.01
CA ARG A 57 11.93 -2.88 14.96
C ARG A 57 13.27 -3.26 14.36
N VAL A 58 14.34 -2.81 14.98
CA VAL A 58 15.71 -3.10 14.55
C VAL A 58 16.40 -3.97 15.61
N ASN A 59 17.14 -4.96 15.17
CA ASN A 59 18.01 -5.76 16.02
C ASN A 59 19.45 -5.36 15.75
N CYS A 60 20.11 -4.94 16.82
CA CYS A 60 21.50 -4.56 16.82
C CYS A 60 22.35 -5.83 16.88
N THR A 61 23.12 -6.09 15.81
CA THR A 61 23.82 -7.37 15.62
C THR A 61 25.03 -7.55 16.53
N GLN A 62 25.62 -6.46 17.04
CA GLN A 62 26.75 -6.51 17.98
C GLN A 62 26.28 -6.60 19.42
N SER A 63 25.29 -5.79 19.82
CA SER A 63 24.79 -5.78 21.20
C SER A 63 23.68 -6.79 21.47
N GLY A 64 23.09 -7.37 20.42
CA GLY A 64 21.93 -8.27 20.51
C GLY A 64 20.66 -7.57 21.02
N GLN A 65 20.63 -6.24 21.00
CA GLN A 65 19.52 -5.46 21.54
C GLN A 65 18.50 -5.15 20.46
N VAL A 66 17.22 -5.36 20.79
CA VAL A 66 16.11 -4.95 19.94
C VAL A 66 15.67 -3.56 20.35
N LEU A 67 15.74 -2.61 19.41
CA LEU A 67 15.34 -1.23 19.62
C LEU A 67 14.29 -0.79 18.58
N LEU A 68 13.52 0.23 18.96
CA LEU A 68 12.44 0.79 18.17
C LEU A 68 12.85 2.19 17.71
N ARG A 69 12.88 2.41 16.39
CA ARG A 69 13.16 3.72 15.80
C ARG A 69 11.93 4.29 15.10
N PRO A 70 11.71 5.61 15.12
CA PRO A 70 10.68 6.23 14.30
C PRO A 70 10.99 6.01 12.82
N CYS A 71 9.96 5.62 12.06
CA CYS A 71 10.04 5.48 10.61
C CYS A 71 9.02 6.42 9.97
N ARG A 72 9.41 7.04 8.85
CA ARG A 72 8.45 7.74 8.00
C ARG A 72 8.01 6.75 6.95
N ARG A 73 6.74 6.33 7.00
CA ARG A 73 6.17 5.43 6.02
C ARG A 73 6.23 6.13 4.67
N ASP A 74 7.20 5.78 3.84
CA ASP A 74 7.18 6.17 2.44
C ASP A 74 5.94 5.53 1.84
N SER A 75 4.93 6.35 1.58
CA SER A 75 3.70 5.96 0.89
C SER A 75 3.97 5.57 -0.57
N ASP A 76 5.23 5.65 -1.02
CA ASP A 76 5.65 5.60 -2.41
C ASP A 76 5.28 4.28 -3.10
N SER A 77 5.50 3.12 -2.44
CA SER A 77 5.21 1.82 -3.05
C SER A 77 3.72 1.54 -3.26
N ARG A 78 2.85 2.04 -2.36
CA ARG A 78 1.39 1.86 -2.49
C ARG A 78 0.75 2.92 -3.41
N THR A 79 1.38 4.09 -3.52
CA THR A 79 0.94 5.20 -4.37
C THR A 79 1.26 4.93 -5.83
N SER A 80 2.42 4.33 -6.13
CA SER A 80 2.82 3.98 -7.50
C SER A 80 1.84 3.02 -8.19
N SER A 81 1.41 1.95 -7.51
CA SER A 81 0.41 1.03 -8.07
C SER A 81 -0.95 1.68 -8.32
N PHE A 82 -1.34 2.63 -7.47
CA PHE A 82 -2.58 3.39 -7.65
C PHE A 82 -2.51 4.29 -8.89
N HIS A 83 -1.40 4.99 -9.11
CA HIS A 83 -1.22 5.84 -10.29
C HIS A 83 -1.18 5.05 -11.59
N LEU A 84 -0.53 3.89 -11.60
CA LEU A 84 -0.52 3.00 -12.78
C LEU A 84 -1.95 2.54 -13.13
N PHE A 85 -2.70 2.08 -12.12
CA PHE A 85 -4.09 1.66 -12.33
C PHE A 85 -4.97 2.82 -12.84
N ALA A 86 -4.84 4.01 -12.25
CA ALA A 86 -5.58 5.19 -12.66
C ALA A 86 -5.26 5.57 -14.12
N PHE A 87 -3.98 5.56 -14.50
CA PHE A 87 -3.55 5.86 -15.86
C PHE A 87 -4.06 4.82 -16.87
N VAL A 88 -3.95 3.53 -16.56
CA VAL A 88 -4.45 2.45 -17.43
C VAL A 88 -5.95 2.62 -17.68
N ASN A 89 -6.75 2.87 -16.64
CA ASN A 89 -8.19 3.08 -16.81
C ASN A 89 -8.47 4.36 -17.62
N PHE A 90 -7.78 5.46 -17.30
CA PHE A 90 -7.96 6.73 -17.99
C PHE A 90 -7.70 6.62 -19.51
N VAL A 91 -6.80 5.73 -19.93
CA VAL A 91 -6.54 5.46 -21.35
C VAL A 91 -7.49 4.42 -21.93
N LEU A 92 -7.73 3.32 -21.21
CA LEU A 92 -8.52 2.19 -21.70
C LEU A 92 -10.00 2.55 -21.94
N PHE A 93 -10.59 3.38 -21.07
CA PHE A 93 -11.98 3.82 -21.20
C PHE A 93 -12.24 4.60 -22.51
N PRO A 94 -11.54 5.72 -22.81
CA PRO A 94 -11.76 6.45 -24.05
C PRO A 94 -11.34 5.64 -25.27
N ALA A 95 -10.28 4.84 -25.19
CA ALA A 95 -9.86 3.98 -26.30
C ALA A 95 -10.93 2.95 -26.66
N SER A 96 -11.49 2.25 -25.66
CA SER A 96 -12.57 1.27 -25.84
C SER A 96 -13.84 1.94 -26.37
N TYR A 97 -14.21 3.10 -25.83
CA TYR A 97 -15.35 3.88 -26.29
C TYR A 97 -15.19 4.29 -27.76
N PHE A 98 -14.04 4.84 -28.12
CA PHE A 98 -13.75 5.26 -29.48
C PHE A 98 -13.77 4.09 -30.47
N PHE A 99 -13.13 2.97 -30.10
CA PHE A 99 -13.13 1.76 -30.91
C PHE A 99 -14.55 1.23 -31.14
N SER A 100 -15.36 1.20 -30.08
CA SER A 100 -16.77 0.78 -30.16
C SER A 100 -17.58 1.69 -31.07
N GLN A 101 -17.38 3.01 -30.99
CA GLN A 101 -18.07 3.98 -31.85
C GLN A 101 -17.65 3.85 -33.31
N LYS A 102 -16.36 3.65 -33.60
CA LYS A 102 -15.88 3.40 -34.97
C LYS A 102 -16.49 2.13 -35.56
N ARG A 103 -16.54 1.05 -34.78
CA ARG A 103 -17.17 -0.20 -35.20
C ARG A 103 -18.67 -0.02 -35.47
N LEU A 104 -19.37 0.70 -34.60
CA LEU A 104 -20.80 1.00 -34.77
C LEU A 104 -21.04 1.88 -36.00
N ALA A 105 -20.21 2.88 -36.24
CA ALA A 105 -20.30 3.75 -37.41
C ALA A 105 -20.14 2.98 -38.72
N GLU A 106 -19.19 2.04 -38.80
CA GLU A 106 -19.01 1.20 -39.99
C GLU A 106 -20.20 0.26 -40.22
N MET A 107 -20.72 -0.35 -39.15
CA MET A 107 -21.92 -1.19 -39.23
C MET A 107 -23.15 -0.40 -39.69
N ASN A 108 -23.36 0.81 -39.14
CA ASN A 108 -24.45 1.68 -39.56
C ASN A 108 -24.31 2.11 -41.01
N ARG A 109 -23.09 2.44 -41.47
CA ARG A 109 -22.83 2.80 -42.87
C ARG A 109 -23.29 1.71 -43.84
N LEU A 110 -22.98 0.44 -43.53
CA LEU A 110 -23.40 -0.71 -44.33
C LEU A 110 -24.92 -0.98 -44.24
N ALA A 111 -25.54 -0.70 -43.10
CA ALA A 111 -26.99 -0.81 -42.95
C ALA A 111 -27.72 0.26 -43.78
N TYR A 112 -27.28 1.52 -43.70
CA TYR A 112 -27.84 2.62 -44.47
C TYR A 112 -27.70 2.42 -45.99
N SER A 113 -26.56 1.91 -46.48
CA SER A 113 -26.39 1.64 -47.91
C SER A 113 -27.36 0.58 -48.43
N ARG A 114 -27.64 -0.47 -47.63
CA ARG A 114 -28.63 -1.49 -48.00
C ARG A 114 -30.04 -0.93 -48.05
N VAL A 115 -30.42 -0.14 -47.04
CA VAL A 115 -31.75 0.49 -47.00
C VAL A 115 -31.95 1.43 -48.18
N ALA A 116 -30.95 2.25 -48.52
CA ALA A 116 -31.00 3.15 -49.68
C ALA A 116 -31.24 2.39 -51.00
N GLN A 117 -30.60 1.23 -51.19
CA GLN A 117 -30.81 0.40 -52.38
C GLN A 117 -32.23 -0.16 -52.51
N PHE A 118 -32.92 -0.43 -51.39
CA PHE A 118 -34.31 -0.90 -51.44
C PHE A 118 -35.29 0.18 -51.90
N PHE A 119 -35.00 1.46 -51.67
CA PHE A 119 -35.87 2.57 -52.09
C PHE A 119 -35.61 3.03 -53.55
N ASP A 120 -34.52 2.58 -54.17
CA ASP A 120 -34.10 3.01 -55.52
C ASP A 120 -34.40 1.94 -56.61
N SER A 121 -34.98 0.79 -56.25
CA SER A 121 -35.52 -0.18 -57.20
C SER A 121 -37.00 0.12 -57.49
N PRO A 122 -37.38 0.47 -58.74
CA PRO A 122 -38.76 0.78 -59.14
C PRO A 122 -39.69 -0.44 -59.15
#